data_AF-A0A7W7MK48-F1
#
_entry.id   AF-A0A7W7MK48-F1
#
_cell.length_a   1.000
_cell.length_b   1.000
_cell.length_c   1.000
_cell.angle_alpha   90.00
_cell.angle_beta   90.00
_cell.angle_gamma   90.00
#
_symmetry.space_group_name_H-M   'P 1'
#
loop_
_entity.id
_entity.type
_entity.pdbx_description
1 polymer ?
#
loop_
_entity_poly.entity_id
_entity_poly.type
_entity_poly.pdbx_seq_one_letter_code
_entity_poly.pdbx_strand_id
1 'polypeptide(L)'
;MSDHYEVVFSCLLADDVPAEILDVLRWHLGDLDERPALIEDEYAYRLLEPDPDSYLPGGEFAQLVRQQDQWGLYARIYVLDDAMGYPHELFGLLAPHVAETGYGGHIRDVNDHQDFSMIVFDGLGYRWRD
;
A
#
# COMPACT_ATOMS: atom_id res chain seq x y z
N MET A 1 -7.47 -19.22 14.04
CA MET A 1 -8.23 -18.03 13.60
C MET A 1 -7.19 -17.13 13.00
N SER A 2 -7.44 -16.64 11.79
CA SER A 2 -6.56 -15.67 11.12
C SER A 2 -6.96 -14.29 11.62
N ASP A 3 -5.97 -13.46 11.94
CA ASP A 3 -6.22 -12.08 12.32
C ASP A 3 -6.48 -11.27 11.05
N HIS A 4 -7.35 -10.26 11.16
CA HIS A 4 -7.83 -9.50 10.02
C HIS A 4 -7.49 -8.03 10.24
N TYR A 5 -6.80 -7.44 9.28
CA TYR A 5 -6.25 -6.11 9.41
C TYR A 5 -6.89 -5.15 8.40
N GLU A 6 -7.11 -3.94 8.87
CA GLU A 6 -7.27 -2.78 8.01
C GLU A 6 -5.90 -2.12 7.86
N VAL A 7 -5.43 -2.02 6.63
CA VAL A 7 -4.21 -1.29 6.30
C VAL A 7 -4.60 -0.01 5.59
N VAL A 8 -4.31 1.13 6.22
CA VAL A 8 -4.52 2.46 5.64
C VAL A 8 -3.17 3.10 5.42
N PHE A 9 -2.88 3.53 4.20
CA PHE A 9 -1.65 4.26 3.92
C PHE A 9 -1.85 5.38 2.90
N SER A 10 -1.01 6.39 3.03
CA SER A 10 -0.97 7.55 2.16
C SER A 10 0.46 8.05 2.05
N CYS A 11 0.91 8.33 0.83
CA CYS A 11 2.19 8.99 0.62
C CYS A 11 2.17 9.86 -0.65
N LEU A 12 3.12 10.79 -0.70
CA LEU A 12 3.46 11.52 -1.91
C LEU A 12 4.74 10.90 -2.47
N LEU A 13 4.72 10.52 -3.74
CA LEU A 13 5.91 10.07 -4.46
C LEU A 13 6.53 11.27 -5.16
N ALA A 14 7.86 11.28 -5.22
CA ALA A 14 8.64 12.32 -5.88
C ALA A 14 8.28 12.43 -7.38
N ASP A 15 8.54 13.60 -7.98
CA ASP A 15 8.23 13.84 -9.39
C ASP A 15 8.96 12.89 -10.33
N ASP A 16 10.19 12.56 -9.95
CA ASP A 16 11.14 11.74 -10.68
C ASP A 16 11.00 10.25 -10.38
N VAL A 17 9.89 9.84 -9.74
CA VAL A 17 9.57 8.43 -9.54
C VAL A 17 9.64 7.68 -10.89
N PRO A 18 10.41 6.58 -10.98
CA PRO A 18 10.55 5.85 -12.23
C PRO A 18 9.20 5.37 -12.76
N ALA A 19 9.04 5.40 -14.08
CA ALA A 19 7.79 4.99 -14.73
C ALA A 19 7.41 3.54 -14.39
N GLU A 20 8.39 2.64 -14.24
CA GLU A 20 8.18 1.25 -13.83
C GLU A 20 7.53 1.11 -12.44
N ILE A 21 7.82 2.02 -11.51
CA ILE A 21 7.19 2.04 -10.17
C ILE A 21 5.73 2.51 -10.28
N LEU A 22 5.46 3.49 -11.15
CA LEU A 22 4.10 3.91 -11.43
C LEU A 22 3.29 2.80 -12.12
N ASP A 23 3.91 2.01 -12.98
CA ASP A 23 3.26 0.87 -13.62
C ASP A 23 2.97 -0.25 -12.61
N VAL A 24 3.84 -0.49 -11.63
CA VAL A 24 3.54 -1.37 -10.49
C VAL A 24 2.28 -0.91 -9.75
N LEU A 25 2.19 0.38 -9.42
CA LEU A 25 1.02 0.92 -8.73
C LEU A 25 -0.26 0.80 -9.56
N ARG A 26 -0.20 1.13 -10.86
CA ARG A 26 -1.34 0.99 -11.77
C ARG A 26 -1.76 -0.47 -11.92
N TRP A 27 -0.82 -1.40 -11.96
CA TRP A 27 -1.14 -2.83 -11.98
C TRP A 27 -1.83 -3.29 -10.70
N HIS A 28 -1.34 -2.89 -9.53
CA HIS A 28 -2.01 -3.19 -8.27
C HIS A 28 -3.40 -2.58 -8.16
N LEU A 29 -3.64 -1.41 -8.77
CA LEU A 29 -4.95 -0.75 -8.85
C LEU A 29 -5.91 -1.40 -9.87
N GLY A 30 -5.42 -2.33 -10.69
CA GLY A 30 -6.20 -2.94 -11.77
C GLY A 30 -6.27 -2.11 -13.06
N ASP A 31 -5.55 -0.99 -13.14
CA ASP A 31 -5.47 -0.12 -14.33
C ASP A 31 -4.58 -0.70 -15.44
N LEU A 32 -3.69 -1.63 -15.10
CA LEU A 32 -2.87 -2.39 -16.04
C LEU A 32 -3.14 -3.89 -15.94
N ASP A 33 -3.32 -4.51 -17.10
CA ASP A 33 -3.54 -5.96 -17.19
C ASP A 33 -2.25 -6.76 -17.01
N GLU A 34 -1.17 -6.32 -17.67
CA GLU A 34 0.11 -7.01 -17.63
C GLU A 34 0.88 -6.69 -16.36
N ARG A 35 1.30 -7.74 -15.65
CA ARG A 35 2.12 -7.61 -14.44
C ARG A 35 3.51 -7.08 -14.78
N PRO A 36 3.97 -6.01 -14.12
CA PRO A 36 5.34 -5.51 -14.28
C PRO A 36 6.39 -6.50 -13.79
N ALA A 37 7.54 -6.54 -14.45
CA ALA A 37 8.64 -7.46 -14.13
C ALA A 37 9.28 -7.22 -12.75
N LEU A 38 9.05 -6.05 -12.15
CA LEU A 38 9.52 -5.70 -10.80
C LEU A 38 8.79 -6.50 -9.71
N ILE A 39 7.56 -6.95 -9.96
CA ILE A 39 6.80 -7.74 -8.99
C ILE A 39 7.23 -9.19 -9.10
N GLU A 40 7.70 -9.78 -8.00
CA GLU A 40 8.03 -11.20 -7.94
C GLU A 40 6.76 -12.08 -8.00
N ASP A 41 6.88 -13.29 -8.54
CA ASP A 41 5.73 -14.20 -8.71
C ASP A 41 5.04 -14.54 -7.38
N GLU A 42 5.79 -14.61 -6.28
CA GLU A 42 5.26 -14.87 -4.93
C GLU A 42 4.36 -13.74 -4.41
N TYR A 43 4.57 -12.51 -4.90
CA TYR A 43 3.81 -11.32 -4.51
C TYR A 43 2.88 -10.83 -5.62
N ALA A 44 2.60 -11.66 -6.62
CA ALA A 44 1.78 -11.33 -7.78
C ALA A 44 0.26 -11.28 -7.47
N TYR A 45 -0.12 -10.45 -6.51
CA TYR A 45 -1.51 -10.14 -6.14
C TYR A 45 -1.81 -8.65 -6.32
N ARG A 46 -3.00 -8.31 -6.84
CA ARG A 46 -3.43 -6.92 -7.03
C ARG A 46 -3.91 -6.31 -5.71
N LEU A 47 -2.95 -6.01 -4.85
CA LEU A 47 -3.16 -5.54 -3.49
C LEU A 47 -4.07 -4.30 -3.36
N LEU A 48 -4.10 -3.42 -4.38
CA LEU A 48 -4.80 -2.14 -4.32
C LEU A 48 -6.11 -2.14 -5.12
N GLU A 49 -6.50 -3.25 -5.74
CA GLU A 49 -7.78 -3.38 -6.43
C GLU A 49 -8.86 -3.61 -5.36
N PRO A 50 -9.79 -2.67 -5.13
CA PRO A 50 -10.74 -2.79 -4.03
C PRO A 50 -11.62 -4.04 -4.14
N ASP A 51 -11.65 -4.86 -3.09
CA ASP A 51 -12.51 -6.04 -3.04
C ASP A 51 -13.98 -5.63 -2.79
N PRO A 52 -14.92 -5.91 -3.72
CA PRO A 52 -16.34 -5.62 -3.53
C PRO A 52 -16.98 -6.40 -2.37
N ASP A 53 -16.37 -7.52 -1.97
CA ASP A 53 -16.81 -8.39 -0.87
C ASP A 53 -16.02 -8.14 0.42
N SER A 54 -15.23 -7.06 0.49
CA SER A 54 -14.43 -6.71 1.66
C SER A 54 -15.25 -6.59 2.94
N TYR A 55 -14.68 -7.07 4.05
CA TYR A 55 -15.28 -7.00 5.38
C TYR A 55 -15.15 -5.61 6.03
N LEU A 56 -14.41 -4.68 5.41
CA LEU A 56 -14.26 -3.34 5.96
C LEU A 56 -15.57 -2.55 5.88
N PRO A 57 -16.03 -1.94 6.99
CA PRO A 57 -17.17 -1.02 6.94
C PRO A 57 -16.88 0.14 5.99
N GLY A 58 -17.76 0.37 5.02
CA GLY A 58 -17.56 1.37 3.95
C GLY A 58 -16.70 0.91 2.78
N GLY A 59 -16.24 -0.35 2.79
CA GLY A 59 -15.47 -0.98 1.72
C GLY A 59 -14.01 -0.53 1.65
N GLU A 60 -13.33 -1.08 0.67
CA GLU A 60 -11.96 -0.70 0.32
C GLU A 60 -11.94 0.48 -0.64
N PHE A 61 -10.81 1.17 -0.66
CA PHE A 61 -10.58 2.27 -1.58
C PHE A 61 -9.09 2.43 -1.81
N ALA A 62 -8.68 2.57 -3.06
CA ALA A 62 -7.32 2.96 -3.40
C ALA A 62 -7.33 3.90 -4.60
N GLN A 63 -6.38 4.81 -4.63
CA GLN A 63 -6.28 5.80 -5.69
C GLN A 63 -4.85 6.31 -5.85
N LEU A 64 -4.40 6.39 -7.09
CA LEU A 64 -3.20 7.10 -7.52
C LEU A 64 -3.61 8.32 -8.33
N VAL A 65 -3.18 9.52 -7.91
CA VAL A 65 -3.50 10.78 -8.59
C VAL A 65 -2.23 11.60 -8.79
N ARG A 66 -2.10 12.19 -9.98
CA ARG A 66 -1.09 13.21 -10.23
C ARG A 66 -1.49 14.52 -9.52
N GLN A 67 -0.63 15.01 -8.64
CA GLN A 67 -0.80 16.28 -7.91
C GLN A 67 0.33 17.24 -8.27
N GLN A 68 0.09 18.13 -9.24
CA GLN A 68 1.11 19.07 -9.76
C GLN A 68 2.42 18.34 -10.16
N ASP A 69 3.38 18.35 -9.25
CA ASP A 69 4.77 17.90 -9.42
C ASP A 69 5.01 16.57 -8.69
N GLN A 70 3.98 15.90 -8.19
CA GLN A 70 4.08 14.69 -7.38
C GLN A 70 2.96 13.70 -7.71
N TRP A 71 3.09 12.47 -7.22
CA TRP A 71 2.01 11.48 -7.27
C TRP A 71 1.50 11.21 -5.87
N GLY A 72 0.21 11.46 -5.63
CA GLY A 72 -0.46 11.10 -4.40
C GLY A 72 -1.02 9.69 -4.49
N LEU A 73 -0.61 8.83 -3.57
CA LEU A 73 -1.15 7.49 -3.38
C LEU A 73 -1.89 7.45 -2.05
N TYR A 74 -3.12 6.95 -2.07
CA TYR A 74 -3.91 6.65 -0.89
C TYR A 74 -4.54 5.27 -1.05
N ALA A 75 -4.53 4.47 0.00
CA ALA A 75 -5.25 3.21 0.03
C ALA A 75 -5.75 2.87 1.43
N ARG A 76 -6.87 2.15 1.45
CA ARG A 76 -7.50 1.49 2.59
C ARG A 76 -7.93 0.12 2.10
N ILE A 77 -7.25 -0.92 2.60
CA ILE A 77 -7.40 -2.29 2.14
C ILE A 77 -7.57 -3.26 3.31
N TYR A 78 -8.23 -4.37 3.06
CA TYR A 78 -8.34 -5.49 4.00
C TYR A 78 -7.23 -6.50 3.75
N VAL A 79 -6.56 -6.93 4.81
CA VAL A 79 -5.44 -7.87 4.69
C VAL A 79 -5.53 -8.92 5.79
N LEU A 80 -5.32 -10.18 5.44
CA LEU A 80 -5.18 -11.28 6.39
C LEU A 80 -3.77 -11.32 6.98
N ASP A 81 -3.62 -11.86 8.18
CA ASP A 81 -2.32 -12.05 8.83
C ASP A 81 -1.27 -12.74 7.94
N ASP A 82 -1.66 -13.80 7.25
CA ASP A 82 -0.81 -14.55 6.31
C ASP A 82 -0.51 -13.81 4.99
N ALA A 83 -1.27 -12.76 4.69
CA ALA A 83 -1.10 -11.89 3.53
C ALA A 83 -0.34 -10.58 3.86
N MET A 84 0.12 -10.38 5.09
CA MET A 84 0.85 -9.16 5.46
C MET A 84 2.19 -8.98 4.69
N GLY A 85 2.70 -10.03 4.05
CA GLY A 85 3.85 -9.94 3.14
C GLY A 85 3.63 -9.03 1.92
N TYR A 86 2.40 -8.95 1.38
CA TYR A 86 2.14 -8.13 0.19
C TYR A 86 2.26 -6.61 0.47
N PRO A 87 1.64 -6.04 1.54
CA PRO A 87 1.91 -4.66 1.91
C PRO A 87 3.39 -4.40 2.22
N HIS A 88 4.09 -5.37 2.82
CA HIS A 88 5.50 -5.22 3.14
C HIS A 88 6.39 -5.06 1.90
N GLU A 89 6.14 -5.86 0.87
CA GLU A 89 6.85 -5.79 -0.41
C GLU A 89 6.60 -4.42 -1.07
N LEU A 90 5.32 -4.03 -1.18
CA LEU A 90 4.94 -2.78 -1.82
C LEU A 90 5.55 -1.57 -1.09
N PHE A 91 5.52 -1.52 0.24
CA PHE A 91 6.12 -0.42 0.98
C PHE A 91 7.65 -0.38 0.85
N GLY A 92 8.29 -1.54 0.73
CA GLY A 92 9.74 -1.63 0.48
C GLY A 92 10.11 -1.04 -0.87
N LEU A 93 9.30 -1.34 -1.88
CA LEU A 93 9.44 -0.79 -3.22
C LEU A 93 9.20 0.72 -3.26
N LEU A 94 8.18 1.22 -2.55
CA LEU A 94 7.81 2.64 -2.57
C LEU A 94 8.74 3.53 -1.75
N ALA A 95 9.31 3.02 -0.65
CA ALA A 95 10.04 3.82 0.33
C ALA A 95 11.13 4.73 -0.25
N PRO A 96 11.98 4.29 -1.22
CA PRO A 96 13.00 5.15 -1.83
C PRO A 96 12.44 6.31 -2.66
N HIS A 97 11.16 6.25 -3.03
CA HIS A 97 10.49 7.20 -3.92
C HIS A 97 9.52 8.12 -3.20
N VAL A 98 9.34 7.94 -1.87
CA VAL A 98 8.51 8.84 -1.07
C VAL A 98 9.18 10.21 -0.93
N ALA A 99 8.44 11.26 -1.26
CA ALA A 99 8.93 12.63 -1.29
C ALA A 99 9.17 13.22 0.10
N GLU A 100 8.43 12.79 1.12
CA GLU A 100 8.54 13.26 2.50
C GLU A 100 8.54 12.10 3.48
N THR A 101 9.55 12.06 4.36
CA THR A 101 9.64 11.05 5.42
C THR A 101 8.66 11.35 6.54
N GLY A 102 8.20 10.31 7.23
CA GLY A 102 7.28 10.45 8.35
C GLY A 102 6.10 9.49 8.26
N TYR A 103 4.95 9.95 8.75
CA TYR A 103 3.74 9.15 8.85
C TYR A 103 3.22 8.76 7.46
N GLY A 104 3.22 7.46 7.18
CA GLY A 104 2.70 6.88 5.95
C GLY A 104 1.35 6.21 6.12
N GLY A 105 0.85 6.01 7.34
CA GLY A 105 -0.39 5.27 7.57
C GLY A 105 -0.42 4.47 8.86
N HIS A 106 -1.39 3.57 8.96
CA HIS A 106 -1.53 2.65 10.07
C HIS A 106 -2.13 1.31 9.65
N ILE A 107 -1.92 0.32 10.50
CA ILE A 107 -2.49 -1.01 10.46
C ILE A 107 -3.29 -1.14 11.75
N ARG A 108 -4.51 -1.67 11.70
CA ARG A 108 -5.25 -2.06 12.91
C ARG A 108 -5.93 -3.39 12.75
N ASP A 109 -6.10 -4.11 13.84
CA ASP A 109 -6.98 -5.28 13.86
C ASP A 109 -8.45 -4.82 13.71
N VAL A 110 -9.19 -5.52 12.85
CA VAL A 110 -10.59 -5.24 12.54
C VAL A 110 -11.52 -5.65 13.69
N ASN A 111 -11.13 -6.63 14.50
CA ASN A 111 -11.86 -7.14 15.66
C ASN A 111 -11.39 -6.49 16.97
N ASP A 112 -10.12 -6.10 17.07
CA ASP A 112 -9.55 -5.38 18.23
C ASP A 112 -8.95 -4.03 17.84
N HIS A 113 -9.75 -2.97 17.97
CA HIS A 113 -9.35 -1.62 17.61
C HIS A 113 -8.29 -0.98 18.55
N GLN A 114 -7.82 -1.69 19.57
CA GLN A 114 -6.73 -1.21 20.43
C GLN A 114 -5.34 -1.60 19.90
N ASP A 115 -5.26 -2.63 19.06
CA ASP A 115 -4.02 -3.01 18.40
C ASP A 115 -3.86 -2.21 17.11
N PHE A 116 -2.89 -1.29 17.11
CA PHE A 116 -2.53 -0.51 15.94
C PHE A 116 -1.02 -0.35 15.81
N SER A 117 -0.53 -0.41 14.58
CA SER A 117 0.86 -0.11 14.23
C SER A 117 0.88 1.02 13.21
N MET A 118 1.80 1.96 13.36
CA MET A 118 2.03 3.04 12.41
C MET A 118 3.00 2.63 11.31
N ILE A 119 2.70 3.00 10.07
CA ILE A 119 3.63 2.92 8.94
C ILE A 119 4.44 4.22 8.91
N VAL A 120 5.76 4.11 8.90
CA VAL A 120 6.67 5.25 8.84
C VAL A 120 7.68 5.07 7.72
N PHE A 121 7.75 6.02 6.79
CA PHE A 121 8.79 6.10 5.77
C PHE A 121 9.97 6.92 6.29
N ASP A 122 11.20 6.45 6.11
CA ASP A 122 12.42 7.14 6.59
C ASP A 122 13.42 7.51 5.49
N GLY A 123 12.99 7.41 4.22
CA GLY A 123 13.72 7.87 3.05
C GLY A 123 14.70 6.84 2.47
N LEU A 124 15.05 5.81 3.25
CA LEU A 124 15.81 4.64 2.77
C LEU A 124 15.00 3.35 2.88
N GLY A 125 13.94 3.35 3.70
CA GLY A 125 13.02 2.25 3.86
C GLY A 125 11.73 2.69 4.54
N TYR A 126 11.01 1.71 5.07
CA TYR A 126 9.87 1.93 5.94
C TYR A 126 9.97 1.00 7.14
N ARG A 127 9.23 1.34 8.19
CA ARG A 127 9.08 0.47 9.37
C ARG A 127 7.68 0.57 9.94
N TRP A 128 7.30 -0.48 10.64
CA TRP A 128 6.14 -0.47 11.51
C TRP A 128 6.54 -0.02 12.91
N ARG A 129 5.66 0.72 13.56
CA ARG A 129 5.85 1.18 14.92
C ARG A 129 4.57 1.02 15.71
N ASP A 130 4.60 0.15 16.71
CA ASP A 130 3.55 0.01 17.71
C ASP A 130 3.54 1.19 18.71
#